data_AF-A0A5D2EZ23-F1
#
_entry.id   AF-A0A5D2EZ23-F1
#
_cell.length_a   1.000
_cell.length_b   1.000
_cell.length_c   1.000
_cell.angle_alpha   90.00
_cell.angle_beta   90.00
_cell.angle_gamma   90.00
#
_symmetry.space_group_name_H-M   'P 1'
#
loop_
_entity.id
_entity.type
_entity.pdbx_description
1 polymer ?
#
loop_
_entity_poly.entity_id
_entity_poly.type
_entity_poly.pdbx_seq_one_letter_code
_entity_poly.pdbx_strand_id
1 'polypeptide(L)'
;MYVLSGDGAIISSLSPKPYRHKPPKCSDCASLFMKSRNGILSCNNDQSTFERVSYKLLLTITHMEMIKGIQGHGYYDELVIPIIENTAYENELIDSLAKAIEAYPKTTAVLVRNHGIYVWEDSWISAKTQVHIWLSILVFWILWRLN
;
A
#
# COMPACT_ATOMS: atom_id res chain seq x y z
N MET A 1 19.12 -2.62 -10.39
CA MET A 1 18.41 -1.95 -9.30
C MET A 1 18.50 -0.45 -9.55
N TYR A 2 17.40 0.29 -9.40
CA TYR A 2 17.45 1.75 -9.33
C TYR A 2 17.74 2.13 -7.88
N VAL A 3 18.71 3.01 -7.66
CA VAL A 3 19.00 3.59 -6.35
C VAL A 3 18.63 5.06 -6.43
N LEU A 4 17.73 5.49 -5.56
CA LEU A 4 17.24 6.87 -5.47
C LEU A 4 17.83 7.53 -4.21
N SER A 5 18.11 8.82 -4.28
CA SER A 5 18.43 9.67 -3.13
C SER A 5 17.17 9.94 -2.31
N GLY A 6 17.34 10.37 -1.05
CA GLY A 6 16.26 10.83 -0.17
C GLY A 6 15.34 11.89 -0.80
N ASP A 7 15.84 12.63 -1.79
CA ASP A 7 15.11 13.68 -2.52
C ASP A 7 14.46 13.17 -3.84
N GLY A 8 14.53 11.87 -4.12
CA GLY A 8 13.96 11.25 -5.32
C GLY A 8 14.87 11.30 -6.57
N ALA A 9 16.07 11.87 -6.47
CA ALA A 9 17.03 11.87 -7.57
C ALA A 9 17.66 10.48 -7.81
N ILE A 10 17.81 10.06 -9.07
CA ILE A 10 18.41 8.75 -9.41
C ILE A 10 19.93 8.81 -9.17
N ILE A 11 20.41 8.08 -8.16
CA ILE A 11 21.85 7.92 -7.84
C ILE A 11 22.47 6.84 -8.73
N SER A 12 21.74 5.75 -8.99
CA SER A 12 22.22 4.66 -9.83
C SER A 12 21.07 4.05 -10.61
N SER A 13 21.30 3.83 -11.90
CA SER A 13 20.41 3.09 -12.79
C SER A 13 21.13 1.86 -13.33
N LEU A 14 20.40 0.79 -13.65
CA LEU A 14 20.97 -0.33 -14.41
C LEU A 14 21.56 0.17 -15.71
N SER A 15 22.77 -0.29 -16.05
CA SER A 15 23.30 -0.09 -17.40
C SER A 15 22.33 -0.74 -18.40
N PRO A 16 21.92 -0.01 -19.45
CA PRO A 16 21.04 -0.58 -20.46
C PRO A 16 21.76 -1.77 -21.12
N LYS A 17 21.17 -2.97 -21.03
CA LYS A 17 21.64 -4.11 -21.83
C LYS A 17 21.49 -3.77 -23.32
N PRO A 18 22.45 -4.14 -24.19
CA PRO A 18 22.34 -3.81 -25.61
C PRO A 18 21.18 -4.58 -26.25
N TYR A 19 20.20 -3.86 -26.82
CA TYR A 19 19.13 -4.23 -27.80
C TYR A 19 18.41 -5.60 -27.63
N ARG A 20 17.08 -5.78 -27.56
CA ARG A 20 15.86 -4.99 -27.89
C ARG A 20 15.07 -4.48 -26.67
N HIS A 21 15.62 -4.58 -25.47
CA HIS A 21 14.87 -4.27 -24.24
C HIS A 21 14.89 -2.77 -23.95
N LYS A 22 13.70 -2.17 -23.79
CA LYS A 22 13.57 -0.83 -23.21
C LYS A 22 14.34 -0.80 -21.88
N PRO A 23 15.06 0.29 -21.55
CA PRO A 23 15.69 0.41 -20.25
C PRO A 23 14.62 0.16 -19.18
N PRO A 24 14.93 -0.63 -18.14
CA PRO A 24 13.95 -0.94 -17.10
C PRO A 24 13.46 0.40 -16.53
N LYS A 25 12.16 0.67 -16.57
CA LYS A 25 11.67 1.91 -15.95
C LYS A 25 11.71 1.75 -14.44
N CYS A 26 12.08 2.82 -13.72
CA CYS A 26 11.79 2.88 -12.29
C CYS A 26 10.27 2.77 -12.13
N SER A 27 9.79 2.05 -11.12
CA SER A 27 8.37 1.87 -10.93
C SER A 27 7.70 3.22 -10.73
N ASP A 28 6.60 3.47 -11.42
CA ASP A 28 5.78 4.68 -11.33
C ASP A 28 5.34 5.00 -9.88
N CYS A 29 5.32 3.98 -9.00
CA CYS A 29 5.09 4.18 -7.57
C CYS A 29 6.27 4.83 -6.80
N ALA A 30 7.47 5.00 -7.39
CA ALA A 30 8.67 5.52 -6.70
C ALA A 30 8.45 6.87 -6.02
N SER A 31 7.66 7.75 -6.63
CA SER A 31 7.24 9.04 -6.10
C SER A 31 6.41 8.91 -4.80
N LEU A 32 5.56 7.87 -4.68
CA LEU A 32 4.83 7.51 -3.47
C LEU A 32 5.77 6.99 -2.37
N PHE A 33 6.75 6.14 -2.72
CA PHE A 33 7.75 5.62 -1.77
C PHE A 33 8.54 6.73 -1.09
N MET A 34 8.91 7.77 -1.84
CA MET A 34 9.71 8.87 -1.30
C MET A 34 8.92 9.80 -0.37
N LYS A 35 7.59 9.91 -0.55
CA LYS A 35 6.72 10.78 0.27
C LYS A 35 6.15 10.07 1.50
N SER A 36 6.11 8.73 1.52
CA SER A 36 5.75 7.97 2.72
C SER A 36 6.87 8.06 3.76
N ARG A 37 6.56 8.67 4.92
CA ARG A 37 7.45 8.86 6.08
C ARG A 37 8.51 7.76 6.23
N ASN A 38 9.76 8.02 5.81
CA ASN A 38 10.99 7.25 6.10
C ASN A 38 10.89 5.71 6.11
N GLY A 39 9.87 5.15 5.46
CA GLY A 39 9.40 3.78 5.69
C GLY A 39 9.26 3.04 4.37
N ILE A 40 9.37 1.73 4.44
CA ILE A 40 9.34 0.88 3.26
C ILE A 40 7.89 0.64 2.90
N LEU A 41 7.46 1.31 1.82
CA LEU A 41 6.17 1.09 1.20
C LEU A 41 6.20 -0.25 0.46
N SER A 42 5.09 -0.97 0.43
CA SER A 42 4.94 -2.14 -0.43
C SER A 42 3.55 -2.11 -1.04
N CYS A 43 3.48 -2.28 -2.36
CA CYS A 43 2.25 -2.30 -3.13
C CYS A 43 2.05 -3.68 -3.75
N ASN A 44 0.83 -4.21 -3.67
CA ASN A 44 0.41 -5.37 -4.46
C ASN A 44 -0.66 -4.92 -5.45
N ASN A 45 -0.38 -5.10 -6.74
CA ASN A 45 -1.22 -4.63 -7.84
C ASN A 45 -2.18 -5.72 -8.35
N ASP A 46 -2.73 -6.54 -7.46
CA ASP A 46 -3.76 -7.50 -7.84
C ASP A 46 -5.09 -6.77 -8.04
N GLN A 47 -5.27 -6.25 -9.26
CA GLN A 47 -6.49 -5.56 -9.73
C GLN A 47 -7.74 -6.45 -9.62
N SER A 48 -7.56 -7.78 -9.61
CA SER A 48 -8.64 -8.77 -9.68
C SER A 48 -9.52 -8.86 -8.44
N THR A 49 -9.12 -8.29 -7.30
CA THR A 49 -9.83 -8.53 -6.02
C THR A 49 -10.76 -7.38 -5.59
N PHE A 50 -10.74 -6.20 -6.24
CA PHE A 50 -11.22 -4.97 -5.59
C PHE A 50 -12.37 -4.21 -6.25
N GLU A 51 -12.88 -4.67 -7.40
CA GLU A 51 -14.02 -4.01 -8.09
C GLU A 51 -15.32 -3.99 -7.26
N ARG A 52 -15.39 -4.75 -6.17
CA ARG A 52 -16.59 -4.91 -5.33
C ARG A 52 -16.51 -4.26 -3.96
N VAL A 53 -15.51 -3.41 -3.73
CA VAL A 53 -15.45 -2.59 -2.52
C VAL A 53 -16.60 -1.56 -2.59
N SER A 54 -17.56 -1.72 -1.69
CA SER A 54 -18.74 -0.87 -1.48
C SER A 54 -18.42 0.63 -1.55
N TYR A 55 -19.42 1.47 -1.80
CA TYR A 55 -19.38 2.95 -1.80
C TYR A 55 -18.77 3.62 -0.54
N LYS A 56 -18.31 2.83 0.43
CA LYS A 56 -17.68 3.30 1.65
C LYS A 56 -16.24 3.73 1.38
N LEU A 57 -15.88 4.87 1.95
CA LEU A 57 -14.52 5.42 1.98
C LEU A 57 -13.64 4.72 3.05
N LEU A 58 -14.23 3.84 3.86
CA LEU A 58 -13.57 3.17 4.97
C LEU A 58 -14.00 1.71 5.03
N LEU A 59 -13.02 0.85 5.26
CA LEU A 59 -13.20 -0.55 5.57
C LEU A 59 -12.91 -0.75 7.06
N THR A 60 -13.86 -1.33 7.80
CA THR A 60 -13.74 -1.58 9.23
C THR A 60 -13.84 -3.08 9.51
N ILE A 61 -12.88 -3.63 10.25
CA ILE A 61 -12.83 -5.03 10.66
C ILE A 61 -12.63 -5.11 12.17
N THR A 62 -13.30 -6.05 12.82
CA THR A 62 -13.16 -6.32 14.25
C THR A 62 -13.19 -7.83 14.48
N HIS A 63 -12.79 -8.28 15.68
CA HIS A 63 -12.87 -9.68 16.14
C HIS A 63 -12.10 -10.70 15.26
N MET A 64 -11.03 -10.27 14.60
CA MET A 64 -10.13 -11.16 13.86
C MET A 64 -8.79 -11.31 14.57
N GLU A 65 -8.36 -12.54 14.82
CA GLU A 65 -7.07 -12.83 15.48
C GLU A 65 -5.88 -12.21 14.73
N MET A 66 -5.97 -12.11 13.41
CA MET A 66 -4.92 -11.50 12.56
C MET A 66 -4.70 -10.00 12.83
N ILE A 67 -5.67 -9.30 13.41
CA ILE A 67 -5.53 -7.87 13.76
C ILE A 67 -4.40 -7.66 14.77
N LYS A 68 -4.15 -8.63 15.66
CA LYS A 68 -3.04 -8.59 16.64
C LYS A 68 -1.65 -8.55 15.98
N GLY A 69 -1.57 -8.93 14.70
CA GLY A 69 -0.33 -8.84 13.94
C GLY A 69 0.02 -7.42 13.51
N ILE A 70 -0.93 -6.48 13.59
CA ILE A 70 -0.75 -5.07 13.23
C ILE A 70 -0.34 -4.29 14.47
N GLN A 71 0.66 -3.42 14.33
CA GLN A 71 1.16 -2.65 15.45
C GLN A 71 0.06 -1.74 16.04
N GLY A 72 -0.06 -1.73 17.36
CA GLY A 72 -1.03 -0.88 18.06
C GLY A 72 -2.47 -1.40 18.02
N HIS A 73 -2.69 -2.66 17.65
CA HIS A 73 -4.02 -3.28 17.65
C HIS A 73 -4.05 -4.59 18.44
N GLY A 74 -5.11 -4.76 19.23
CA GLY A 74 -5.49 -5.97 19.94
C GLY A 74 -6.69 -6.66 19.29
N TYR A 75 -7.10 -7.79 19.87
CA TYR A 75 -8.21 -8.60 19.34
C TYR A 75 -9.56 -7.87 19.30
N TYR A 76 -9.80 -7.01 20.29
CA TYR A 76 -11.04 -6.24 20.42
C TYR A 76 -10.96 -4.87 19.74
N ASP A 77 -9.82 -4.52 19.14
CA ASP A 77 -9.67 -3.24 18.46
C ASP A 77 -10.30 -3.29 17.07
N GLU A 78 -10.88 -2.16 16.67
CA GLU A 78 -11.40 -1.97 15.33
C GLU A 78 -10.28 -1.54 14.38
N LEU A 79 -10.00 -2.39 13.41
CA LEU A 79 -9.09 -2.11 12.33
C LEU A 79 -9.80 -1.26 11.26
N VAL A 80 -9.30 -0.05 11.04
CA VAL A 80 -9.83 0.87 10.03
C VAL A 80 -8.83 1.00 8.88
N ILE A 81 -9.28 0.68 7.67
CA ILE A 81 -8.51 0.83 6.43
C ILE A 81 -9.17 1.93 5.58
N PRO A 82 -8.51 3.09 5.39
CA PRO A 82 -8.99 4.11 4.47
C PRO A 82 -8.90 3.60 3.03
N ILE A 83 -9.94 3.91 2.25
CA ILE A 83 -10.06 3.58 0.84
C ILE A 83 -10.05 4.88 0.06
N ILE A 84 -9.07 5.05 -0.82
CA ILE A 84 -8.97 6.18 -1.74
C ILE A 84 -9.30 5.74 -3.17
N GLU A 85 -9.83 6.67 -3.96
CA GLU A 85 -10.07 6.44 -5.38
C GLU A 85 -8.75 6.38 -6.13
N ASN A 86 -8.68 5.53 -7.14
CA ASN A 86 -7.56 5.54 -8.06
C ASN A 86 -7.67 6.74 -9.01
N THR A 87 -6.57 7.47 -9.17
CA THR A 87 -6.47 8.62 -10.07
C THR A 87 -5.55 8.27 -11.22
N ALA A 88 -5.84 8.78 -12.42
CA ALA A 88 -4.97 8.59 -13.59
C ALA A 88 -3.62 9.32 -13.44
N TYR A 89 -3.56 10.30 -12.54
CA TYR A 89 -2.37 11.10 -12.25
C TYR A 89 -1.79 10.73 -10.89
N GLU A 90 -0.50 10.36 -10.87
CA GLU A 90 0.22 9.98 -9.64
C GLU A 90 0.26 11.10 -8.60
N ASN A 91 0.40 12.37 -9.02
CA ASN A 91 0.47 13.50 -8.10
C ASN A 91 -0.80 13.59 -7.23
N GLU A 92 -1.97 13.38 -7.83
CA GLU A 92 -3.25 13.38 -7.11
C GLU A 92 -3.39 12.16 -6.19
N LEU A 93 -2.85 11.01 -6.61
CA LEU A 93 -2.82 9.80 -5.80
C LEU A 93 -1.95 10.00 -4.56
N ILE A 94 -0.78 10.63 -4.74
CA ILE A 94 0.16 10.96 -3.67
C ILE A 94 -0.48 11.91 -2.66
N ASP A 95 -1.15 12.96 -3.12
CA ASP A 95 -1.79 13.93 -2.24
C ASP A 95 -2.98 13.30 -1.50
N SER A 96 -3.73 12.42 -2.16
CA SER A 96 -4.82 11.66 -1.53
C SER A 96 -4.30 10.65 -0.50
N LEU A 97 -3.18 9.98 -0.80
CA LEU A 97 -2.51 9.08 0.13
C LEU A 97 -2.01 9.84 1.36
N ALA A 98 -1.33 10.98 1.16
CA ALA A 98 -0.84 11.82 2.25
C ALA A 98 -1.98 12.27 3.19
N LYS A 99 -3.10 12.73 2.61
CA LYS A 99 -4.31 13.09 3.38
C LYS A 99 -4.88 11.90 4.16
N ALA A 100 -4.90 10.71 3.57
CA ALA A 100 -5.37 9.51 4.24
C ALA A 100 -4.45 9.10 5.40
N ILE A 101 -3.14 9.20 5.24
CA ILE A 101 -2.16 8.93 6.30
C ILE A 101 -2.33 9.91 7.47
N GLU A 102 -2.53 11.20 7.17
CA GLU A 102 -2.76 12.22 8.21
C GLU A 102 -4.10 12.03 8.94
N ALA A 103 -5.16 11.65 8.21
CA ALA A 103 -6.48 11.43 8.79
C ALA A 103 -6.55 10.15 9.65
N TYR A 104 -5.76 9.12 9.31
CA TYR A 104 -5.76 7.82 9.98
C TYR A 104 -4.35 7.44 10.47
N PRO A 105 -3.81 8.11 11.51
CA PRO A 105 -2.46 7.83 12.00
C PRO A 105 -2.32 6.48 12.71
N LYS A 106 -3.44 5.80 13.02
CA LYS A 106 -3.46 4.50 13.69
C LYS A 106 -3.26 3.30 12.75
N THR A 107 -3.41 3.50 11.45
CA THR A 107 -3.24 2.42 10.46
C THR A 107 -1.93 2.61 9.71
N THR A 108 -1.32 1.50 9.32
CA THR A 108 -0.11 1.47 8.48
C THR A 108 -0.41 1.07 7.05
N ALA A 109 -1.70 1.08 6.66
CA ALA A 109 -2.13 0.73 5.30
C ALA A 109 -3.26 1.60 4.76
N VAL A 110 -3.22 1.85 3.45
CA VAL A 110 -4.26 2.53 2.67
C VAL A 110 -4.60 1.68 1.45
N LEU A 111 -5.90 1.49 1.21
CA LEU A 111 -6.39 0.78 0.04
C LEU A 111 -6.69 1.77 -1.09
N VAL A 112 -6.20 1.48 -2.29
CA VAL A 112 -6.50 2.22 -3.52
C VAL A 112 -7.43 1.37 -4.38
N ARG A 113 -8.63 1.89 -4.63
CA ARG A 113 -9.67 1.16 -5.38
C ARG A 113 -9.16 0.78 -6.78
N ASN A 114 -9.43 -0.45 -7.24
CA ASN A 114 -9.02 -0.95 -8.56
C ASN A 114 -7.50 -0.91 -8.82
N HIS A 115 -6.68 -0.80 -7.75
CA HIS A 115 -5.23 -0.78 -7.88
C HIS A 115 -4.59 -1.75 -6.90
N GLY A 116 -4.82 -1.59 -5.59
CA GLY A 116 -4.17 -2.41 -4.59
C GLY A 116 -4.07 -1.76 -3.23
N ILE A 117 -3.34 -2.40 -2.31
CA ILE A 117 -3.06 -1.88 -0.97
C ILE A 117 -1.63 -1.36 -0.87
N TYR A 118 -1.47 -0.24 -0.18
CA TYR A 118 -0.19 0.36 0.17
C TYR A 118 0.03 0.21 1.66
N VAL A 119 1.12 -0.46 2.05
CA VAL A 119 1.50 -0.68 3.45
C VAL A 119 2.87 -0.09 3.69
N TRP A 120 3.09 0.61 4.80
CA TRP A 120 4.40 1.19 5.15
C TRP A 120 4.84 0.81 6.57
N GLU A 121 6.13 0.55 6.76
CA GLU A 121 6.74 0.18 8.05
C GLU A 121 8.19 0.66 8.13
N ASP A 122 8.77 0.64 9.33
CA ASP A 122 10.15 1.11 9.59
C ASP A 122 11.24 0.22 8.98
N SER A 123 10.95 -1.06 8.73
CA SER A 123 11.91 -2.06 8.23
C SER A 123 11.32 -2.93 7.14
N TRP A 124 12.13 -3.35 6.17
CA TRP A 124 11.68 -4.17 5.04
C TRP A 124 11.15 -5.53 5.49
N ILE A 125 11.70 -6.06 6.59
CA ILE A 125 11.29 -7.34 7.16
C ILE A 125 9.88 -7.19 7.74
N SER A 126 9.66 -6.13 8.52
CA SER A 126 8.35 -5.79 9.09
C SER A 126 7.34 -5.50 7.98
N ALA A 127 7.71 -4.69 6.98
CA ALA A 127 6.86 -4.36 5.83
C ALA A 127 6.39 -5.63 5.12
N LYS A 128 7.29 -6.58 4.84
CA LYS A 128 6.93 -7.83 4.15
C LYS A 128 5.93 -8.69 4.96
N THR A 129 6.13 -8.76 6.27
CA THR A 129 5.24 -9.49 7.17
C THR A 129 3.89 -8.80 7.28
N GLN A 130 3.87 -7.47 7.45
CA GLN A 130 2.66 -6.67 7.51
C GLN A 130 1.84 -6.79 6.24
N VAL A 131 2.48 -6.73 5.07
CA VAL A 131 1.81 -6.94 3.79
C VAL A 131 1.06 -8.27 3.75
N HIS A 132 1.68 -9.37 4.22
CA HIS A 132 1.00 -10.67 4.28
C HIS A 132 -0.22 -10.65 5.21
N ILE A 133 -0.10 -10.01 6.38
CA ILE A 133 -1.19 -9.89 7.35
C ILE A 133 -2.33 -9.08 6.74
N TRP A 134 -2.03 -7.91 6.19
CA TRP A 134 -2.99 -7.02 5.54
C TRP A 134 -3.71 -7.68 4.37
N LEU A 135 -2.96 -8.34 3.48
CA LEU A 135 -3.53 -9.10 2.37
C LEU A 135 -4.44 -10.23 2.87
N SER A 136 -4.02 -10.98 3.89
CA SER A 136 -4.83 -12.07 4.44
C SER A 136 -6.14 -11.53 5.01
N ILE A 137 -6.08 -10.48 5.83
CA ILE A 137 -7.27 -9.82 6.41
C ILE A 137 -8.22 -9.38 5.29
N LEU A 138 -7.68 -8.77 4.24
CA LEU A 138 -8.45 -8.26 3.11
C LEU A 138 -9.11 -9.39 2.30
N VAL A 139 -8.38 -10.48 2.02
CA VAL A 139 -8.93 -11.67 1.36
C VAL A 139 -10.05 -12.28 2.20
N PHE A 140 -9.85 -12.48 3.50
CA PHE A 140 -10.88 -13.00 4.39
C PHE A 140 -12.11 -12.10 4.45
N TRP A 141 -11.93 -10.78 4.50
CA TRP A 141 -13.04 -9.83 4.48
C TRP A 141 -13.84 -9.91 3.18
N ILE A 142 -13.17 -10.03 2.02
CA ILE A 142 -13.82 -10.19 0.72
C ILE A 142 -14.61 -11.49 0.66
N LEU A 143 -14.00 -12.61 1.08
CA LEU A 143 -14.65 -13.92 1.13
C LEU A 143 -15.86 -13.92 2.08
N TRP A 144 -15.75 -13.30 3.25
CA TRP A 144 -16.85 -13.17 4.20
C TRP A 144 -18.02 -12.35 3.64
N ARG A 145 -17.77 -11.37 2.77
CA ARG A 145 -18.79 -10.56 2.09
C ARG A 145 -19.40 -11.23 0.85
N LEU A 146 -18.80 -12.33 0.36
CA LEU A 146 -19.25 -13.06 -0.83
C LEU A 146 -20.23 -14.18 -0.49
N ASN A 147 -20.31 -14.61 0.77
CA ASN A 147 -21.33 -15.48 1.33
C ASN A 147 -22.42 -14.70 2.08
#